data_AF-A0A2M7EQV0-F1
#
_entry.id   AF-A0A2M7EQV0-F1
#
_cell.length_a   1.000
_cell.length_b   1.000
_cell.length_c   1.000
_cell.angle_alpha   90.00
_cell.angle_beta   90.00
_cell.angle_gamma   90.00
#
_symmetry.space_group_name_H-M   'P 1'
#
loop_
_entity.id
_entity.type
_entity.pdbx_description
1 polymer ?
#
loop_
_entity_poly.entity_id
_entity_poly.type
_entity_poly.pdbx_seq_one_letter_code
_entity_poly.pdbx_strand_id
1 'polypeptide(L)'
;MDERFIKGGPMPVPLGLRADLYAAVRDLRLAMQKATDAVKDRETEISNSIRSDLLDSPDTGAAGQTTRVQLVMKSHLQVADWSALWEYIRQNDAFELLQKRLSEPAAVELVAESGRPVPGVAAVDVATLSFTKI
;
A
#
# COMPACT_ATOMS: atom_id res chain seq x y z
N MET A 1 -27.38 -1.50 -10.18
CA MET A 1 -26.51 -2.19 -9.21
C MET A 1 -27.33 -2.32 -7.93
N ASP A 2 -27.36 -3.49 -7.30
CA ASP A 2 -28.17 -3.73 -6.08
C ASP A 2 -27.74 -2.75 -4.97
N GLU A 3 -28.73 -2.08 -4.36
CA GLU A 3 -28.54 -0.99 -3.40
C GLU A 3 -27.76 -1.43 -2.15
N ARG A 4 -27.77 -2.72 -1.82
CA ARG A 4 -27.00 -3.30 -0.72
C ARG A 4 -25.48 -3.21 -0.91
N PHE A 5 -25.00 -3.01 -2.14
CA PHE A 5 -23.57 -2.89 -2.47
C PHE A 5 -23.10 -1.45 -2.65
N ILE A 6 -23.97 -0.46 -2.36
CA ILE A 6 -23.68 0.94 -2.58
C ILE A 6 -23.63 1.67 -1.23
N LYS A 7 -22.72 2.63 -1.11
CA LYS A 7 -22.65 3.49 0.08
C LYS A 7 -23.97 4.22 0.28
N GLY A 8 -24.54 4.14 1.49
CA GLY A 8 -25.82 4.75 1.83
C GLY A 8 -27.04 3.86 1.56
N GLY A 9 -26.85 2.62 1.10
CA GLY A 9 -27.92 1.63 0.98
C GLY A 9 -28.53 1.18 2.32
N PRO A 10 -29.62 0.41 2.27
CA PRO A 10 -30.34 -0.04 3.46
C PRO A 10 -29.45 -0.91 4.36
N MET A 11 -29.41 -0.59 5.66
CA MET A 11 -28.66 -1.33 6.67
C MET A 11 -29.60 -2.22 7.50
N PRO A 12 -29.39 -3.55 7.54
CA PRO A 12 -30.17 -4.43 8.41
C PRO A 12 -30.05 -4.03 9.88
N VAL A 13 -31.15 -4.11 10.65
CA VAL A 13 -31.12 -3.80 12.08
C VAL A 13 -30.32 -4.84 12.89
N PRO A 14 -30.53 -6.16 12.72
CA PRO A 14 -29.80 -7.19 13.47
C PRO A 14 -28.32 -7.26 13.11
N LEU A 15 -27.45 -7.41 14.11
CA LEU A 15 -26.00 -7.47 13.91
C LEU A 15 -25.57 -8.66 13.04
N GLY A 16 -26.18 -9.84 13.22
CA GLY A 16 -25.89 -11.01 12.40
C GLY A 16 -26.11 -10.75 10.90
N LEU A 17 -27.23 -10.12 10.55
CA LEU A 17 -27.53 -9.76 9.16
C LEU A 17 -26.57 -8.71 8.59
N ARG A 18 -25.96 -7.86 9.44
CA ARG A 18 -24.89 -6.95 8.99
C ARG A 18 -23.59 -7.69 8.72
N ALA A 19 -23.27 -8.73 9.49
CA ALA A 19 -22.13 -9.59 9.22
C ALA A 19 -22.29 -10.32 7.88
N ASP A 20 -23.50 -10.84 7.61
CA ASP A 20 -23.84 -11.46 6.32
C ASP A 20 -23.74 -10.45 5.17
N LEU A 21 -24.28 -9.24 5.36
CA LEU A 21 -24.17 -8.16 4.38
C LEU A 21 -22.71 -7.80 4.10
N TYR A 22 -21.88 -7.67 5.14
CA TYR A 22 -20.45 -7.41 5.00
C TYR A 22 -19.76 -8.51 4.19
N ALA A 23 -20.04 -9.78 4.48
CA ALA A 23 -19.49 -10.91 3.75
C ALA A 23 -19.87 -10.84 2.26
N ALA A 24 -21.14 -10.59 1.95
CA ALA A 24 -21.62 -10.47 0.57
C ALA A 24 -20.94 -9.32 -0.20
N VAL A 25 -20.80 -8.14 0.44
CA VAL A 25 -20.11 -6.98 -0.17
C VAL A 25 -18.62 -7.30 -0.39
N ARG A 26 -17.97 -7.95 0.59
CA ARG A 26 -16.57 -8.36 0.49
C ARG A 26 -16.36 -9.35 -0.65
N ASP A 27 -17.22 -10.34 -0.79
CA ASP A 27 -17.12 -11.36 -1.84
C ASP A 27 -17.29 -10.76 -3.23
N LEU A 28 -18.27 -9.85 -3.40
CA LEU A 28 -18.44 -9.12 -4.66
C LEU A 28 -17.20 -8.28 -4.99
N ARG A 29 -16.65 -7.55 -4.00
CA ARG A 29 -15.42 -6.77 -4.18
C ARG A 29 -14.26 -7.67 -4.60
N LEU A 30 -14.07 -8.83 -3.96
CA LEU A 30 -13.00 -9.76 -4.32
C LEU A 30 -13.17 -10.34 -5.72
N ALA A 31 -14.40 -10.66 -6.11
CA ALA A 31 -14.71 -11.14 -7.47
C ALA A 31 -14.40 -10.06 -8.53
N MET A 32 -14.79 -8.81 -8.27
CA MET A 32 -14.47 -7.67 -9.15
C MET A 32 -12.96 -7.40 -9.18
N GLN A 33 -12.30 -7.43 -8.03
CA GLN A 33 -10.85 -7.23 -7.92
C GLN A 33 -10.09 -8.22 -8.78
N LYS A 34 -10.49 -9.49 -8.83
CA LYS A 34 -9.86 -10.50 -9.68
C LYS A 34 -9.90 -10.12 -11.17
N ALA A 35 -11.02 -9.58 -11.65
CA ALA A 35 -11.12 -9.11 -13.02
C ALA A 35 -10.27 -7.85 -13.26
N THR A 36 -10.27 -6.92 -12.30
CA THR A 36 -9.45 -5.70 -12.36
C THR A 36 -7.95 -6.02 -12.33
N ASP A 37 -7.52 -7.00 -11.54
CA ASP A 37 -6.13 -7.43 -11.44
C ASP A 37 -5.62 -7.94 -12.79
N ALA A 38 -6.41 -8.77 -13.50
CA ALA A 38 -6.04 -9.24 -14.83
C ALA A 38 -5.89 -8.09 -15.86
N VAL A 39 -6.78 -7.08 -15.80
CA VAL A 39 -6.67 -5.90 -16.68
C VAL A 39 -5.44 -5.06 -16.30
N LYS A 40 -5.16 -4.90 -15.01
CA LYS A 40 -3.99 -4.19 -14.50
C LYS A 40 -2.68 -4.90 -14.87
N ASP A 41 -2.66 -6.23 -14.86
CA ASP A 41 -1.51 -7.00 -15.30
C ASP A 41 -1.23 -6.75 -16.79
N ARG A 42 -2.28 -6.74 -17.62
CA ARG A 42 -2.16 -6.41 -19.04
C ARG A 42 -1.71 -4.96 -19.27
N GLU A 43 -2.24 -4.01 -18.49
CA GLU A 43 -1.81 -2.61 -18.52
C GLU A 43 -0.31 -2.49 -18.17
N THR A 44 0.14 -3.21 -17.14
CA THR A 44 1.54 -3.24 -16.71
C THR A 44 2.44 -3.86 -17.77
N GLU A 45 2.00 -4.95 -18.41
CA GLU A 45 2.71 -5.59 -19.52
C GLU A 45 2.92 -4.61 -20.69
N ILE A 46 1.86 -3.93 -21.12
CA ILE A 46 1.91 -2.93 -22.20
C ILE A 46 2.83 -1.77 -21.79
N SER A 47 2.69 -1.26 -20.56
CA SER A 47 3.53 -0.17 -20.06
C SER A 47 5.01 -0.56 -20.02
N ASN A 48 5.33 -1.81 -19.66
CA ASN A 48 6.71 -2.29 -19.61
C ASN A 48 7.28 -2.49 -21.01
N SER A 49 6.49 -2.99 -21.96
CA SER A 49 6.89 -3.08 -23.38
C SER A 49 7.24 -1.70 -23.93
N ILE A 50 6.33 -0.72 -23.78
CA ILE A 50 6.56 0.66 -24.25
C ILE A 50 7.80 1.27 -23.59
N ARG A 51 8.00 1.03 -22.29
CA ARG A 51 9.18 1.51 -21.57
C ARG A 51 10.46 0.89 -22.13
N SER A 52 10.48 -0.42 -22.38
CA SER A 52 11.66 -1.11 -22.94
C SER A 52 12.01 -0.53 -24.30
N ASP A 53 11.02 -0.44 -25.19
CA ASP A 53 11.23 0.07 -26.56
C ASP A 53 11.74 1.52 -26.55
N LEU A 54 11.18 2.38 -25.70
CA LEU A 54 11.63 3.78 -25.58
C LEU A 54 13.04 3.90 -24.97
N LEU A 55 13.42 3.01 -24.04
CA LEU A 55 14.77 3.01 -23.46
C LEU A 55 15.84 2.53 -24.44
N ASP A 56 15.47 1.62 -25.34
CA ASP A 56 16.38 1.09 -26.37
C ASP A 56 16.45 1.98 -27.63
N SER A 57 15.55 2.95 -27.74
CA SER A 57 15.47 3.90 -28.86
C SER A 57 16.07 5.27 -28.53
N PRO A 58 16.47 6.07 -29.53
CA PRO A 58 16.81 7.49 -29.33
C PRO A 58 15.59 8.38 -29.08
N ASP A 59 14.36 7.85 -29.22
CA ASP A 59 13.14 8.62 -29.11
C ASP A 59 12.73 8.83 -27.65
N THR A 60 12.29 10.05 -27.34
CA THR A 60 11.84 10.42 -25.98
C THR A 60 10.35 10.19 -25.76
N GLY A 61 9.62 9.68 -26.75
CA GLY A 61 8.20 9.39 -26.67
C GLY A 61 7.58 9.02 -28.01
N ALA A 62 6.33 8.54 -27.97
CA ALA A 62 5.57 8.12 -29.14
C ALA A 62 4.12 8.63 -29.06
N ALA A 63 3.53 8.96 -30.21
CA ALA A 63 2.13 9.40 -30.29
C ALA A 63 1.28 8.37 -31.03
N GLY A 64 0.17 7.97 -30.40
CA GLY A 64 -0.91 7.22 -31.04
C GLY A 64 -2.03 8.15 -31.53
N GLN A 65 -3.16 7.56 -31.94
CA GLN A 65 -4.31 8.33 -32.44
C GLN A 65 -5.02 9.14 -31.34
N THR A 66 -5.07 8.61 -30.12
CA THR A 66 -5.80 9.23 -28.99
C THR A 66 -4.90 9.65 -27.84
N THR A 67 -3.69 9.09 -27.74
CA THR A 67 -2.84 9.20 -26.55
C THR A 67 -1.36 9.27 -26.95
N ARG A 68 -0.58 10.09 -26.23
CA ARG A 68 0.88 10.19 -26.38
C ARG A 68 1.57 9.68 -25.12
N VAL A 69 2.67 8.96 -25.29
CA VAL A 69 3.59 8.56 -24.23
C VAL A 69 4.89 9.35 -24.34
N GLN A 70 5.47 9.72 -23.20
CA GLN A 70 6.76 10.39 -23.13
C GLN A 70 7.59 9.80 -22.00
N LEU A 71 8.84 9.47 -22.27
CA LEU A 71 9.80 9.06 -21.26
C LEU A 71 10.26 10.30 -20.50
N VAL A 72 10.00 10.32 -19.20
CA VAL A 72 10.43 11.39 -18.30
C VAL A 72 11.36 10.81 -17.26
N MET A 73 12.64 11.15 -17.34
CA MET A 73 13.63 10.76 -16.34
C MET A 73 13.50 11.70 -15.15
N LYS A 74 13.13 11.15 -13.99
CA LYS A 74 13.15 11.87 -12.72
C LYS A 74 14.25 11.25 -11.86
N SER A 75 15.16 12.08 -11.38
CA SER A 75 16.13 11.66 -10.38
C SER A 75 15.41 11.50 -9.05
N HIS A 76 15.57 10.33 -8.44
CA HIS A 76 15.13 10.05 -7.09
C HIS A 76 16.37 9.83 -6.23
N LEU A 77 16.38 10.41 -5.03
CA LEU A 77 17.43 10.14 -4.06
C LEU A 77 17.22 8.74 -3.50
N GLN A 78 18.25 7.90 -3.62
CA GLN A 78 18.28 6.57 -3.03
C GLN A 78 19.46 6.51 -2.06
N VAL A 79 19.25 5.87 -0.92
CA VAL A 79 20.33 5.63 0.05
C VAL A 79 21.28 4.58 -0.53
N ALA A 80 22.53 4.99 -0.79
CA ALA A 80 23.58 4.10 -1.26
C ALA A 80 24.32 3.38 -0.11
N ASP A 81 24.51 4.08 1.02
CA ASP A 81 25.15 3.56 2.23
C ASP A 81 24.40 4.03 3.48
N TRP A 82 23.79 3.07 4.17
CA TRP A 82 23.05 3.32 5.40
C TRP A 82 23.95 3.72 6.57
N SER A 83 25.17 3.19 6.64
CA SER A 83 26.10 3.46 7.74
C SER A 83 26.55 4.92 7.71
N ALA A 84 26.92 5.41 6.51
CA ALA A 84 27.29 6.81 6.30
C ALA A 84 26.10 7.75 6.57
N LEU A 85 24.89 7.38 6.14
CA LEU A 85 23.69 8.18 6.37
C LEU A 85 23.36 8.30 7.87
N TRP A 86 23.43 7.22 8.64
CA TRP A 86 23.16 7.27 10.09
C TRP A 86 24.18 8.11 10.85
N GLU A 87 25.45 8.03 10.47
CA GLU A 87 26.49 8.87 11.07
C GLU A 87 26.21 10.36 10.78
N TYR A 88 25.86 10.69 9.54
CA TYR A 88 25.46 12.04 9.17
C TYR A 88 24.24 12.54 9.96
N ILE A 89 23.18 11.72 10.06
CA ILE A 89 21.97 12.06 10.81
C ILE A 89 22.31 12.33 12.28
N ARG A 90 23.13 11.48 12.91
CA ARG A 90 23.49 11.64 14.31
C ARG A 90 24.33 12.90 14.55
N GLN A 91 25.27 13.21 13.66
CA GLN A 91 26.14 14.38 13.79
C GLN A 91 25.42 15.70 13.55
N ASN A 92 24.41 15.71 12.67
CA ASN A 92 23.70 16.93 12.24
C ASN A 92 22.28 17.05 12.83
N ASP A 93 21.88 16.13 13.71
CA ASP A 93 20.52 16.03 14.27
C ASP A 93 19.40 15.99 13.21
N ALA A 94 19.72 15.44 12.02
CA ALA A 94 18.88 15.48 10.83
C ALA A 94 17.86 14.33 10.76
N PHE A 95 17.14 14.08 11.86
CA PHE A 95 16.19 12.97 11.96
C PHE A 95 14.95 13.12 11.07
N GLU A 96 14.70 14.31 10.52
CA GLU A 96 13.68 14.58 9.50
C GLU A 96 13.93 13.85 8.18
N LEU A 97 15.17 13.41 7.91
CA LEU A 97 15.50 12.57 6.76
C LEU A 97 14.93 11.15 6.88
N LEU A 98 14.58 10.74 8.11
CA LEU A 98 13.98 9.43 8.38
C LEU A 98 12.47 9.54 8.52
N GLN A 99 11.78 8.49 8.07
CA GLN A 99 10.35 8.37 8.32
C GLN A 99 10.10 8.05 9.81
N LYS A 100 9.20 8.81 10.44
CA LYS A 100 8.73 8.55 11.81
C LYS A 100 7.76 7.38 11.85
N ARG A 101 8.29 6.16 11.77
CA ARG A 101 7.52 4.92 11.90
C ARG A 101 8.22 3.96 12.87
N LEU A 102 7.50 3.55 13.91
CA LEU A 102 7.95 2.50 14.81
C LEU A 102 7.89 1.15 14.07
N SER A 103 8.98 0.38 14.14
CA SER A 103 8.93 -1.04 13.80
C SER A 103 8.29 -1.80 14.95
N GLU A 104 6.97 -1.91 14.91
CA GLU A 104 6.19 -2.58 15.96
C GLU A 104 6.67 -4.00 16.27
N PRO A 105 6.98 -4.88 15.28
CA PRO A 105 7.49 -6.22 15.58
C PRO A 105 8.78 -6.20 16.40
N ALA A 106 9.73 -5.33 16.03
CA ALA A 106 10.99 -5.20 16.75
C ALA A 106 10.81 -4.59 18.15
N ALA A 107 9.87 -3.66 18.30
CA ALA A 107 9.54 -3.09 19.61
C ALA A 107 8.92 -4.14 20.55
N VAL A 108 8.02 -4.99 20.04
CA VAL A 108 7.42 -6.10 20.80
C VAL A 108 8.48 -7.10 21.23
N GLU A 109 9.39 -7.48 20.31
CA GLU A 109 10.49 -8.39 20.60
C GLU A 109 11.43 -7.83 21.68
N LEU A 110 11.80 -6.54 21.58
CA LEU A 110 12.63 -5.87 22.58
C LEU A 110 11.97 -5.83 23.96
N VAL A 111 10.66 -5.58 24.03
CA VAL A 111 9.92 -5.60 25.30
C VAL A 111 9.87 -7.02 25.86
N ALA A 112 9.69 -8.04 25.02
CA ALA A 112 9.67 -9.43 25.44
C ALA A 112 11.04 -9.90 25.97
N GLU A 113 12.14 -9.47 25.36
CA GLU A 113 13.51 -9.85 25.75
C GLU A 113 14.00 -9.05 26.98
N SER A 114 13.79 -7.73 26.99
CA SER A 114 14.29 -6.85 28.05
C SER A 114 13.36 -6.77 29.27
N GLY A 115 12.09 -7.15 29.12
CA GLY A 115 11.05 -6.97 30.14
C GLY A 115 10.72 -5.51 30.47
N ARG A 116 11.26 -4.55 29.70
CA ARG A 116 11.09 -3.11 29.93
C ARG A 116 10.32 -2.48 28.78
N PRO A 117 9.42 -1.51 29.05
CA PRO A 117 8.72 -0.79 28.00
C PRO A 117 9.72 0.07 27.19
N VAL A 118 9.49 0.19 25.89
CA VAL A 118 10.26 1.10 25.03
C VAL A 118 9.89 2.54 25.39
N PRO A 119 10.84 3.40 25.80
CA PRO A 119 10.56 4.79 26.12
C PRO A 119 9.86 5.51 24.96
N GLY A 120 8.78 6.24 25.26
CA GLY A 120 8.00 6.98 24.26
C GLY A 120 7.01 6.13 23.43
N VAL A 121 6.92 4.83 23.69
CA VAL A 121 5.94 3.93 23.07
C VAL A 121 4.89 3.52 24.11
N ALA A 122 3.61 3.71 23.77
CA ALA A 122 2.49 3.24 24.57
C ALA A 122 1.75 2.14 23.81
N ALA A 123 1.41 1.05 24.49
CA ALA A 123 0.52 0.04 23.94
C ALA A 123 -0.91 0.58 23.92
N VAL A 124 -1.59 0.41 22.78
CA VAL A 124 -2.99 0.81 22.60
C VAL A 124 -3.78 -0.39 22.13
N ASP A 125 -4.82 -0.76 22.88
CA ASP A 125 -5.73 -1.83 22.50
C ASP A 125 -6.65 -1.35 21.38
N VAL A 126 -6.50 -1.94 20.20
CA VAL A 126 -7.35 -1.65 19.04
C VAL A 126 -8.35 -2.80 18.88
N ALA A 127 -9.63 -2.51 19.12
CA ALA A 127 -10.71 -3.47 18.88
C ALA A 127 -10.79 -3.82 17.39
N THR A 128 -10.56 -5.10 17.05
CA THR A 128 -10.60 -5.60 15.68
C THR A 128 -11.75 -6.58 15.51
N LEU A 129 -12.45 -6.51 14.37
CA LEU A 129 -13.50 -7.47 14.02
C LEU A 129 -12.92 -8.63 13.22
N SER A 130 -13.18 -9.86 13.69
CA SER A 130 -12.90 -11.08 12.94
C SER A 130 -14.18 -11.59 12.29
N PHE A 131 -14.14 -11.85 11.00
CA PHE A 131 -15.27 -12.39 10.23
C PHE A 131 -14.93 -13.81 9.79
N THR A 132 -15.58 -14.79 10.41
CA THR A 132 -15.43 -16.22 10.08
C THR A 132 -16.74 -16.73 9.52
N LYS A 133 -16.69 -17.47 8.42
CA LYS A 133 -17.87 -18.13 7.85
C LYS A 133 -18.25 -19.32 8.74
N ILE A 134 -19.51 -19.36 9.16
CA ILE A 134 -20.11 -20.48 9.92
C ILE A 134 -20.61 -21.54 8.92
#